data_AF-A0A182SDE8-F1
#
_entry.id   AF-A0A182SDE8-F1
#
_cell.length_a   1.000
_cell.length_b   1.000
_cell.length_c   1.000
_cell.angle_alpha   90.00
_cell.angle_beta   90.00
_cell.angle_gamma   90.00
#
_symmetry.space_group_name_H-M   'P 1'
#
loop_
_entity.id
_entity.type
_entity.pdbx_description
1 polymer ?
#
loop_
_entity_poly.entity_id
_entity_poly.type
_entity_poly.pdbx_seq_one_letter_code
_entity_poly.pdbx_strand_id
1 'polypeptide(L)'
;MSGSFVTILHVSDQGMPFIVLSNGSSYCYSRKLDSWMLINSSDPVIRHGLIGNKANAPVRNIKAYPLSTIQSYGSFAGPKTNSFAEIHSAPWQTSAAIAFIENQIKICEMITSPAELKYWYSMLGFQLALNGSEEKIRQVLDDLLGASHSLDTRMGDDNDPAVLGISKHVFMEDVLNHLKMQTKWQRIYTEYLDQLKFLKERAGRDKPLLME
;
A
#
# COMPACT_ATOMS: atom_id res chain seq x y z
N MET A 1 -12.84 15.45 30.29
CA MET A 1 -12.02 14.77 29.28
C MET A 1 -12.02 13.29 29.64
N SER A 2 -12.71 12.44 28.87
CA SER A 2 -12.61 10.99 29.10
C SER A 2 -11.22 10.56 28.66
N GLY A 3 -10.38 10.10 29.59
CA GLY A 3 -9.05 9.61 29.27
C GLY A 3 -9.14 8.33 28.45
N SER A 4 -8.44 8.27 27.32
CA SER A 4 -8.23 7.01 26.60
C SER A 4 -7.18 6.17 27.33
N PHE A 5 -7.41 4.86 27.45
CA PHE A 5 -6.48 3.94 28.10
C PHE A 5 -6.05 2.84 27.12
N VAL A 6 -4.92 2.20 27.38
CA VAL A 6 -4.40 1.11 26.53
C VAL A 6 -5.30 -0.12 26.69
N THR A 7 -5.86 -0.61 25.58
CA THR A 7 -6.62 -1.86 25.53
C THR A 7 -5.78 -3.02 25.03
N ILE A 8 -4.79 -2.76 24.17
CA ILE A 8 -3.89 -3.77 23.63
C ILE A 8 -2.47 -3.22 23.59
N LEU A 9 -1.54 -4.05 24.04
CA LEU A 9 -0.11 -3.87 23.86
C LEU A 9 0.42 -5.15 23.22
N HIS A 10 1.09 -5.03 22.07
CA HIS A 10 1.68 -6.15 21.36
C HIS A 10 3.08 -5.78 20.87
N VAL A 11 3.99 -6.75 20.81
CA VAL A 11 5.31 -6.57 20.21
C VAL A 11 5.44 -7.65 19.14
N SER A 12 5.71 -7.25 17.89
CA SER A 12 5.89 -8.21 16.80
C SER A 12 7.17 -9.02 16.98
N ASP A 13 7.30 -10.10 16.20
CA ASP A 13 8.52 -10.92 16.18
C ASP A 13 9.77 -10.12 15.73
N GLN A 14 9.57 -8.99 15.04
CA GLN A 14 10.63 -8.03 14.66
C GLN A 14 10.90 -6.96 15.74
N GLY A 15 10.23 -7.08 16.89
CA GLY A 15 10.36 -6.17 18.03
C GLY A 15 9.71 -4.80 17.83
N MET A 16 8.70 -4.70 16.96
CA MET A 16 7.94 -3.47 16.74
C MET A 16 6.76 -3.43 17.72
N PRO A 17 6.66 -2.42 18.61
CA PRO A 17 5.57 -2.34 19.56
C PRO A 17 4.35 -1.68 18.94
N PHE A 18 3.18 -2.22 19.25
CA PHE A 18 1.85 -1.76 18.87
C PHE A 18 1.05 -1.43 20.11
N ILE A 19 0.37 -0.29 20.09
CA ILE A 19 -0.54 0.15 21.13
C ILE A 19 -1.90 0.38 20.50
N VAL A 20 -2.95 -0.17 21.09
CA VAL A 20 -4.34 0.18 20.78
C VAL A 20 -4.94 0.81 22.01
N LEU A 21 -5.61 1.95 21.81
CA LEU A 21 -6.31 2.67 22.86
C LEU A 21 -7.81 2.36 22.83
N SER A 22 -8.49 2.60 23.94
CA SER A 22 -9.94 2.38 24.11
C SER A 22 -10.82 3.22 23.18
N ASN A 23 -10.28 4.31 22.61
CA ASN A 23 -10.95 5.13 21.61
C ASN A 23 -10.77 4.61 20.16
N GLY A 24 -10.14 3.44 19.98
CA GLY A 24 -9.86 2.84 18.68
C GLY A 24 -8.63 3.39 17.96
N SER A 25 -7.98 4.43 18.50
CA SER A 25 -6.70 4.89 17.95
C SER A 25 -5.61 3.85 18.19
N SER A 26 -4.74 3.65 17.21
CA SER A 26 -3.62 2.73 17.35
C SER A 26 -2.32 3.32 16.82
N TYR A 27 -1.23 2.92 17.45
CA TYR A 27 0.10 3.45 17.22
C TYR A 27 1.11 2.32 17.11
N CYS A 28 2.15 2.53 16.31
CA CYS A 28 3.33 1.68 16.29
C CYS A 28 4.58 2.54 16.32
N TYR A 29 5.62 2.08 17.01
CA TYR A 29 6.87 2.81 17.07
C TYR A 29 7.80 2.41 15.92
N SER A 30 8.22 3.38 15.12
CA SER A 30 9.21 3.20 14.05
C SER A 30 10.60 3.50 14.56
N ARG A 31 11.46 2.47 14.67
CA ARG A 31 12.87 2.65 15.06
C ARG A 31 13.65 3.48 14.04
N LYS A 32 13.32 3.36 12.75
CA LYS A 32 13.99 4.11 11.67
C LYS A 32 13.75 5.62 11.79
N LEU A 33 12.56 6.02 12.26
CA LEU A 33 12.16 7.42 12.40
C LEU A 33 12.25 7.93 13.84
N ASP A 34 12.63 7.07 14.80
CA ASP A 34 12.62 7.34 16.23
C ASP A 34 11.31 8.01 16.70
N SER A 35 10.17 7.50 16.23
CA SER A 35 8.87 8.17 16.40
C SER A 35 7.71 7.19 16.50
N TRP A 36 6.67 7.58 17.23
CA TRP A 36 5.37 6.90 17.22
C TRP A 36 4.57 7.30 15.98
N MET A 37 4.12 6.29 15.25
CA MET A 37 3.38 6.42 14.01
C MET A 37 1.92 6.02 14.26
N LEU A 38 1.00 6.85 13.80
CA LEU A 38 -0.44 6.61 13.88
C LEU A 38 -0.85 5.58 12.81
N ILE A 39 -1.37 4.42 13.23
CA ILE A 39 -1.84 3.35 12.34
C ILE A 39 -3.35 3.45 12.10
N ASN A 40 -4.09 3.83 13.14
CA ASN A 40 -5.54 3.94 13.09
C ASN A 40 -5.99 5.14 13.91
N SER A 41 -7.03 5.80 13.42
CA SER A 41 -7.63 6.97 14.04
C SER A 41 -9.11 7.06 13.64
N SER A 42 -9.88 7.89 14.34
CA SER A 42 -11.28 8.13 14.02
C SER A 42 -11.51 9.24 13.00
N ASP A 43 -10.46 9.72 12.32
CA ASP A 43 -10.59 10.77 11.31
C ASP A 43 -11.43 10.31 10.10
N PRO A 44 -12.08 11.25 9.39
CA PRO A 44 -12.97 10.91 8.28
C PRO A 44 -12.29 10.15 7.12
N VAL A 45 -11.00 10.38 6.86
CA VAL A 45 -10.27 9.74 5.76
C VAL A 45 -10.01 8.27 6.09
N ILE A 46 -9.47 7.98 7.29
CA ILE A 46 -9.26 6.60 7.75
C ILE A 46 -10.59 5.85 7.84
N ARG A 47 -11.63 6.50 8.40
CA ARG A 47 -12.96 5.89 8.50
C ARG A 47 -13.54 5.55 7.14
N HIS A 48 -13.48 6.47 6.18
CA HIS A 48 -13.98 6.22 4.83
C HIS A 48 -13.20 5.10 4.13
N GLY A 49 -11.87 5.13 4.24
CA GLY A 49 -10.97 4.12 3.71
C GLY A 49 -11.25 2.72 4.24
N LEU A 50 -11.35 2.56 5.56
CA LEU A 50 -11.61 1.25 6.19
C LEU A 50 -13.00 0.68 5.87
N ILE A 51 -14.01 1.52 5.69
CA ILE A 51 -15.35 1.06 5.30
C ILE A 51 -15.35 0.56 3.86
N GLY A 52 -14.72 1.30 2.94
CA GLY A 52 -14.66 0.95 1.52
C GLY A 52 -13.73 -0.23 1.20
N ASN A 53 -12.79 -0.55 2.08
CA ASN A 53 -11.74 -1.54 1.86
C ASN A 53 -11.78 -2.70 2.88
N LYS A 54 -12.97 -3.11 3.34
CA LYS A 54 -13.07 -4.27 4.23
C LYS A 54 -12.65 -5.54 3.48
N ALA A 55 -11.37 -5.88 3.57
CA ALA A 55 -10.91 -7.24 3.33
C ALA A 55 -11.78 -8.15 4.20
N ASN A 56 -12.35 -9.21 3.62
CA ASN A 56 -13.01 -10.27 4.40
C ASN A 56 -12.06 -10.63 5.53
N ALA A 57 -12.43 -10.28 6.77
CA ALA A 57 -11.47 -10.20 7.86
C ALA A 57 -10.75 -11.56 7.95
N PRO A 58 -9.44 -11.62 7.66
CA PRO A 58 -8.72 -12.87 7.80
C PRO A 58 -8.83 -13.28 9.26
N VAL A 59 -8.72 -14.58 9.52
CA VAL A 59 -8.54 -15.11 10.88
C VAL A 59 -7.50 -14.23 11.56
N ARG A 60 -7.84 -13.66 12.73
CA ARG A 60 -6.98 -12.70 13.45
C ARG A 60 -5.59 -13.32 13.64
N ASN A 61 -4.66 -12.95 12.77
CA ASN A 61 -3.31 -13.45 12.76
C ASN A 61 -2.40 -12.22 12.71
N ILE A 62 -2.12 -11.67 13.89
CA ILE A 62 -1.28 -10.48 14.04
C ILE A 62 0.14 -10.68 13.52
N LYS A 63 0.61 -11.94 13.40
CA LYS A 63 1.93 -12.25 12.84
C LYS A 63 1.97 -12.08 11.32
N ALA A 64 0.94 -12.57 10.63
CA ALA A 64 0.87 -12.52 9.17
C ALA A 64 0.23 -11.21 8.66
N TYR A 65 -0.73 -10.66 9.42
CA TYR A 65 -1.55 -9.50 9.05
C TYR A 65 -1.65 -8.50 10.20
N PRO A 66 -0.53 -7.93 10.67
CA PRO A 66 -0.50 -7.00 11.80
C PRO A 66 -1.39 -5.76 11.59
N LEU A 67 -1.40 -5.16 10.39
CA LEU A 67 -2.13 -3.91 10.14
C LEU A 67 -3.63 -4.11 10.28
N SER A 68 -4.18 -5.03 9.50
CA SER A 68 -5.61 -5.36 9.50
C SER A 68 -6.07 -5.91 10.86
N THR A 69 -5.24 -6.71 11.53
CA THR A 69 -5.55 -7.20 12.89
C THR A 69 -5.64 -6.04 13.87
N ILE A 70 -4.66 -5.13 13.90
CA ILE A 70 -4.66 -3.97 14.79
C ILE A 70 -5.84 -3.03 14.49
N GLN A 71 -6.10 -2.73 13.22
CA GLN A 71 -7.21 -1.88 12.80
C GLN A 71 -8.58 -2.50 13.10
N SER A 72 -8.69 -3.83 13.15
CA SER A 72 -9.94 -4.52 13.50
C SER A 72 -10.40 -4.26 14.95
N TYR A 73 -9.48 -3.87 15.84
CA TYR A 73 -9.83 -3.47 17.20
C TYR A 73 -10.42 -2.06 17.27
N GLY A 74 -10.17 -1.23 16.26
CA GLY A 74 -10.90 0.00 16.05
C GLY A 74 -12.35 -0.34 15.70
N SER A 75 -13.24 -0.24 16.67
CA SER A 75 -14.68 -0.45 16.44
C SER A 75 -15.25 0.66 15.57
N PHE A 76 -15.10 0.53 14.25
CA PHE A 76 -15.87 1.33 13.29
C PHE A 76 -17.20 0.63 13.03
N ALA A 77 -18.03 0.56 14.07
CA ALA A 77 -19.47 0.30 13.94
C ALA A 77 -20.15 1.55 13.39
N GLY A 78 -19.73 2.00 12.21
CA GLY A 78 -20.47 2.96 11.40
C GLY A 78 -21.59 2.24 10.66
N PRO A 79 -22.72 2.91 10.35
CA PRO A 79 -23.76 2.33 9.51
C PRO A 79 -23.12 1.81 8.24
N LYS A 80 -23.55 0.61 7.78
CA LYS A 80 -23.23 0.14 6.43
C LYS A 80 -23.58 1.29 5.48
N THR A 81 -22.59 1.88 4.80
CA THR A 81 -22.82 3.00 3.89
C THR A 81 -23.49 2.55 2.60
N ASN A 82 -24.34 1.51 2.61
CA ASN A 82 -25.38 1.35 1.59
C ASN A 82 -26.51 2.38 1.80
N SER A 83 -26.17 3.60 2.23
CA SER A 83 -27.10 4.71 2.27
C SER A 83 -27.24 5.21 0.84
N PHE A 84 -28.48 5.41 0.42
CA PHE A 84 -28.91 6.12 -0.78
C PHE A 84 -28.12 7.42 -1.08
N ALA A 85 -27.41 7.99 -0.10
CA ALA A 85 -26.48 9.12 -0.25
C ALA A 85 -25.16 8.81 -1.01
N GLU A 86 -24.79 7.54 -1.24
CA GLU A 86 -23.62 7.16 -2.07
C GLU A 86 -23.86 7.35 -3.58
N ILE A 87 -25.08 7.72 -4.00
CA ILE A 87 -25.42 8.01 -5.41
C ILE A 87 -24.63 9.23 -5.95
N HIS A 88 -24.07 10.07 -5.06
CA HIS A 88 -23.14 11.13 -5.43
C HIS A 88 -21.82 10.95 -4.69
N SER A 89 -20.88 10.20 -5.28
CA SER A 89 -19.50 10.18 -4.78
C SER A 89 -18.94 11.59 -4.85
N ALA A 90 -18.78 12.24 -3.70
CA ALA A 90 -18.23 13.58 -3.67
C ALA A 90 -16.76 13.53 -4.17
N PRO A 91 -16.29 14.52 -4.95
CA PRO A 91 -14.94 14.47 -5.54
C PRO A 91 -13.81 14.21 -4.53
N TRP A 92 -13.99 14.66 -3.29
CA TRP A 92 -13.02 14.44 -2.20
C TRP A 92 -12.90 12.97 -1.78
N GLN A 93 -13.93 12.14 -1.96
CA GLN A 93 -13.94 10.74 -1.53
C GLN A 93 -12.92 9.92 -2.31
N THR A 94 -12.81 10.15 -3.61
CA THR A 94 -11.79 9.55 -4.47
C THR A 94 -10.38 9.89 -3.99
N SER A 95 -10.12 11.19 -3.77
CA SER A 95 -8.80 11.64 -3.30
C SER A 95 -8.48 11.08 -1.90
N ALA A 96 -9.48 10.99 -1.03
CA ALA A 96 -9.34 10.41 0.30
C ALA A 96 -9.07 8.90 0.24
N ALA A 97 -9.72 8.16 -0.66
CA ALA A 97 -9.51 6.73 -0.84
C ALA A 97 -8.08 6.42 -1.32
N ILE A 98 -7.58 7.17 -2.31
CA ILE A 98 -6.20 7.01 -2.80
C ILE A 98 -5.21 7.34 -1.69
N ALA A 99 -5.34 8.50 -1.03
CA ALA A 99 -4.44 8.90 0.06
C ALA A 99 -4.46 7.91 1.23
N PHE A 100 -5.63 7.36 1.54
CA PHE A 100 -5.76 6.30 2.54
C PHE A 100 -4.95 5.06 2.15
N ILE A 101 -5.10 4.55 0.92
CA ILE A 101 -4.37 3.37 0.45
C ILE A 101 -2.86 3.60 0.44
N GLU A 102 -2.40 4.77 -0.03
CA GLU A 102 -0.99 5.12 0.01
C GLU A 102 -0.44 5.15 1.44
N ASN A 103 -1.23 5.63 2.39
CA ASN A 103 -0.88 5.57 3.80
C ASN A 103 -0.80 4.11 4.29
N GLN A 104 -1.71 3.23 3.86
CA GLN A 104 -1.65 1.81 4.21
C GLN A 104 -0.38 1.13 3.67
N ILE A 105 0.04 1.45 2.44
CA ILE A 105 1.31 0.97 1.84
C ILE A 105 2.49 1.38 2.73
N LYS A 106 2.60 2.66 3.09
CA LYS A 106 3.67 3.17 3.97
C LYS A 106 3.67 2.49 5.33
N ILE A 107 2.48 2.25 5.91
CA ILE A 107 2.37 1.53 7.18
C ILE A 107 2.84 0.09 7.02
N CYS A 108 2.44 -0.61 5.96
CA CYS A 108 2.88 -1.98 5.67
C CYS A 108 4.39 -2.11 5.52
N GLU A 109 5.04 -1.16 4.83
CA GLU A 109 6.50 -1.09 4.74
C GLU A 109 7.14 -0.93 6.12
N MET A 110 6.64 0.02 6.91
CA MET A 110 7.14 0.31 8.26
C MET A 110 7.01 -0.88 9.21
N ILE A 111 5.87 -1.57 9.18
CA ILE A 111 5.62 -2.73 10.08
C ILE A 111 6.13 -4.05 9.47
N THR A 112 6.83 -4.00 8.34
CA THR A 112 7.39 -5.17 7.66
C THR A 112 6.35 -6.25 7.33
N SER A 113 5.20 -5.84 6.79
CA SER A 113 4.10 -6.75 6.41
C SER A 113 4.00 -6.92 4.89
N PRO A 114 4.76 -7.87 4.29
CA PRO A 114 4.82 -8.05 2.84
C PRO A 114 3.49 -8.53 2.24
N ALA A 115 2.73 -9.35 2.96
CA ALA A 115 1.44 -9.86 2.48
C ALA A 115 0.40 -8.74 2.38
N GLU A 116 0.33 -7.87 3.38
CA GLU A 116 -0.57 -6.72 3.37
C GLU A 116 -0.09 -5.66 2.38
N LEU A 117 1.22 -5.47 2.23
CA LEU A 117 1.80 -4.58 1.22
C LEU A 117 1.31 -4.93 -0.19
N LYS A 118 1.39 -6.21 -0.57
CA LYS A 118 0.89 -6.68 -1.87
C LYS A 118 -0.60 -6.42 -2.06
N TYR A 119 -1.40 -6.69 -1.03
CA TYR A 119 -2.84 -6.38 -1.07
C TYR A 119 -3.10 -4.90 -1.33
N TRP A 120 -2.41 -4.00 -0.64
CA TRP A 120 -2.63 -2.56 -0.79
C TRP A 120 -2.14 -2.01 -2.12
N TYR A 121 -1.08 -2.55 -2.72
CA TYR A 121 -0.70 -2.20 -4.09
C TYR A 121 -1.74 -2.64 -5.12
N SER A 122 -2.29 -3.85 -4.98
CA SER A 122 -3.41 -4.27 -5.82
C SER A 122 -4.62 -3.34 -5.66
N MET A 123 -4.94 -2.93 -4.43
CA MET A 123 -6.04 -2.01 -4.18
C MET A 123 -5.78 -0.60 -4.73
N LEU A 124 -4.52 -0.14 -4.68
CA LEU A 124 -4.10 1.10 -5.32
C LEU A 124 -4.32 1.03 -6.83
N GLY A 125 -3.89 -0.06 -7.49
CA GLY A 125 -4.13 -0.28 -8.90
C GLY A 125 -5.61 -0.25 -9.27
N PHE A 126 -6.45 -0.92 -8.49
CA PHE A 126 -7.90 -0.90 -8.67
C PHE A 126 -8.49 0.53 -8.56
N GLN A 127 -8.13 1.28 -7.52
CA GLN A 127 -8.65 2.64 -7.33
C GLN A 127 -8.14 3.62 -8.39
N LEU A 128 -6.87 3.49 -8.81
CA LEU A 128 -6.32 4.28 -9.89
C LEU A 128 -6.99 3.98 -11.24
N ALA A 129 -7.27 2.71 -11.52
CA ALA A 129 -7.96 2.30 -12.74
C ALA A 129 -9.36 2.93 -12.83
N LEU A 130 -10.12 2.92 -11.74
CA LEU A 130 -11.45 3.51 -11.71
C LEU A 130 -11.40 5.05 -11.70
N ASN A 131 -10.69 5.61 -10.74
CA ASN A 131 -10.85 7.01 -10.33
C ASN A 131 -9.57 7.85 -10.39
N GLY A 132 -8.43 7.27 -10.81
CA GLY A 132 -7.15 7.97 -10.87
C GLY A 132 -7.07 9.01 -12.00
N SER A 133 -6.16 9.97 -11.83
CA SER A 133 -5.69 10.85 -12.91
C SER A 133 -4.48 10.22 -13.62
N GLU A 134 -4.25 10.61 -14.87
CA GLU A 134 -3.06 10.17 -15.61
C GLU A 134 -1.77 10.55 -14.87
N GLU A 135 -1.68 11.78 -14.37
CA GLU A 135 -0.54 12.26 -13.58
C GLU A 135 -0.24 11.35 -12.39
N LYS A 136 -1.29 10.96 -11.63
CA LYS A 136 -1.12 10.11 -10.46
C LYS A 136 -0.70 8.69 -10.83
N ILE A 137 -1.29 8.14 -11.90
CA ILE A 137 -0.93 6.82 -12.41
C ILE A 137 0.55 6.80 -12.83
N ARG A 138 0.98 7.81 -13.59
CA ARG A 138 2.37 7.93 -14.04
C ARG A 138 3.32 8.04 -12.85
N GLN A 139 3.03 8.91 -11.88
CA GLN A 139 3.81 9.03 -10.65
C GLN A 139 4.03 7.68 -9.97
N VAL A 140 2.96 6.90 -9.78
CA VAL A 140 3.05 5.58 -9.12
C VAL A 140 3.86 4.58 -9.95
N LEU A 141 3.66 4.56 -11.27
CA LEU A 141 4.38 3.64 -12.15
C LEU A 141 5.86 4.01 -12.29
N ASP A 142 6.20 5.30 -12.34
CA ASP A 142 7.57 5.81 -12.34
C ASP A 142 8.30 5.43 -11.03
N ASP A 143 7.65 5.60 -9.88
CA ASP A 143 8.20 5.21 -8.57
C ASP A 143 8.47 3.69 -8.48
N LEU A 144 7.63 2.88 -9.13
CA LEU A 144 7.73 1.41 -9.19
C LEU A 144 8.74 0.91 -10.23
N LEU A 145 8.94 1.65 -11.33
CA LEU A 145 10.06 1.41 -12.25
C LEU A 145 11.42 1.67 -11.58
N GLY A 146 11.44 2.50 -10.53
CA GLY A 146 12.66 2.97 -9.90
C GLY A 146 13.22 4.19 -10.63
N ALA A 147 14.31 4.77 -10.11
CA ALA A 147 14.88 5.99 -10.67
C ALA A 147 15.42 5.77 -12.10
N SER A 148 14.56 5.95 -13.10
CA SER A 148 14.90 6.07 -14.53
C SER A 148 15.80 7.28 -14.81
N HIS A 149 15.99 8.17 -13.82
CA HIS A 149 16.82 9.37 -13.91
C HIS A 149 18.20 9.28 -13.23
N SER A 150 18.61 8.15 -12.65
CA SER A 150 20.01 8.01 -12.22
C SER A 150 20.90 7.71 -13.44
N LEU A 151 21.25 8.78 -14.16
CA LEU A 151 22.35 8.78 -15.14
C LEU A 151 23.72 8.48 -14.48
N ASP A 152 23.76 8.32 -13.16
CA ASP A 152 24.95 7.93 -12.42
C ASP A 152 24.93 6.41 -12.14
N THR A 153 24.87 5.62 -13.21
CA THR A 153 25.17 4.18 -13.15
C THR A 153 26.70 4.00 -13.09
N ARG A 154 27.30 4.49 -12.01
CA ARG A 154 28.69 4.24 -11.64
C ARG A 154 28.76 3.92 -10.17
N MET A 155 28.24 2.76 -9.78
CA MET A 155 28.78 1.81 -8.80
C MET A 155 27.73 0.69 -8.70
N GLY A 156 28.18 -0.56 -8.83
CA GLY A 156 27.29 -1.70 -8.96
C GLY A 156 26.46 -2.01 -7.72
N ASP A 157 25.46 -2.87 -7.96
CA ASP A 157 24.86 -3.81 -6.99
C ASP A 157 23.51 -3.48 -6.34
N ASP A 158 22.55 -2.85 -7.04
CA ASP A 158 21.14 -2.94 -6.63
C ASP A 158 20.15 -2.68 -7.79
N ASN A 159 20.16 -3.57 -8.80
CA ASN A 159 19.42 -3.36 -10.06
C ASN A 159 17.94 -3.81 -9.99
N ASP A 160 17.45 -4.22 -8.82
CA ASP A 160 16.03 -4.51 -8.60
C ASP A 160 15.62 -3.91 -7.25
N PRO A 161 15.05 -2.69 -7.22
CA PRO A 161 14.63 -2.07 -5.98
C PRO A 161 13.54 -2.93 -5.35
N ALA A 162 13.92 -3.78 -4.40
CA ALA A 162 13.00 -4.65 -3.69
C ALA A 162 12.48 -3.94 -2.43
N VAL A 163 11.18 -4.05 -2.19
CA VAL A 163 10.55 -3.60 -0.95
C VAL A 163 10.12 -4.83 -0.16
N LEU A 164 10.68 -4.99 1.05
CA LEU A 164 10.48 -6.17 1.89
C LEU A 164 10.77 -7.50 1.17
N GLY A 165 11.78 -7.52 0.30
CA GLY A 165 12.16 -8.71 -0.49
C GLY A 165 11.26 -9.01 -1.69
N ILE A 166 10.30 -8.12 -2.00
CA ILE A 166 9.44 -8.21 -3.19
C ILE A 166 9.93 -7.17 -4.20
N SER A 167 10.25 -7.59 -5.43
CA SER A 167 10.61 -6.67 -6.51
C SER A 167 9.48 -5.67 -6.76
N LYS A 168 9.82 -4.38 -6.89
CA LYS A 168 8.83 -3.34 -7.24
C LYS A 168 8.11 -3.63 -8.56
N HIS A 169 8.77 -4.34 -9.47
CA HIS A 169 8.18 -4.79 -10.74
C HIS A 169 6.99 -5.72 -10.54
N VAL A 170 6.95 -6.51 -9.46
CA VAL A 170 5.78 -7.33 -9.12
C VAL A 170 4.58 -6.45 -8.78
N PHE A 171 4.78 -5.39 -8.00
CA PHE A 171 3.72 -4.43 -7.71
C PHE A 171 3.29 -3.66 -8.97
N MET A 172 4.24 -3.33 -9.84
CA MET A 172 3.96 -2.67 -11.11
C MET A 172 3.05 -3.53 -12.01
N GLU A 173 3.33 -4.83 -12.11
CA GLU A 173 2.47 -5.78 -12.85
C GLU A 173 1.06 -5.81 -12.28
N ASP A 174 0.93 -5.90 -10.96
CA ASP A 174 -0.37 -5.92 -10.29
C ASP A 174 -1.16 -4.62 -10.60
N VAL A 175 -0.51 -3.45 -10.57
CA VAL A 175 -1.14 -2.17 -10.95
C VAL A 175 -1.55 -2.16 -12.43
N LEU A 176 -0.64 -2.58 -13.34
CA LEU A 176 -0.92 -2.64 -14.77
C LEU A 176 -2.08 -3.58 -15.12
N ASN A 177 -2.23 -4.68 -14.39
CA ASN A 177 -3.34 -5.63 -14.59
C ASN A 177 -4.71 -4.98 -14.35
N HIS A 178 -4.82 -4.07 -13.39
CA HIS A 178 -6.04 -3.29 -13.16
C HIS A 178 -6.25 -2.23 -14.24
N LEU A 179 -5.19 -1.54 -14.67
CA LEU A 179 -5.26 -0.54 -15.75
C LEU A 179 -5.69 -1.15 -17.09
N LYS A 180 -5.22 -2.37 -17.40
CA LYS A 180 -5.58 -3.12 -18.61
C LYS A 180 -7.10 -3.28 -18.78
N MET A 181 -7.84 -3.36 -17.68
CA MET A 181 -9.31 -3.55 -17.70
C MET A 181 -10.06 -2.30 -18.17
N GLN A 182 -9.39 -1.15 -18.24
CA GLN A 182 -10.00 0.15 -18.58
C GLN A 182 -9.46 0.65 -19.92
N THR A 183 -10.35 0.86 -20.90
CA THR A 183 -9.96 1.30 -22.26
C THR A 183 -9.27 2.66 -22.27
N LYS A 184 -9.67 3.57 -21.37
CA LYS A 184 -9.05 4.90 -21.21
C LYS A 184 -7.55 4.85 -20.86
N TRP A 185 -7.08 3.76 -20.26
CA TRP A 185 -5.69 3.62 -19.81
C TRP A 185 -4.82 2.80 -20.76
N GLN A 186 -5.35 2.34 -21.90
CA GLN A 186 -4.62 1.45 -22.83
C GLN A 186 -3.27 2.00 -23.30
N ARG A 187 -3.21 3.32 -23.55
CA ARG A 187 -1.95 3.99 -23.93
C ARG A 187 -0.90 3.87 -22.83
N ILE A 188 -1.25 4.27 -21.61
CA ILE A 188 -0.35 4.22 -20.44
C ILE A 188 0.03 2.77 -20.15
N TYR A 189 -0.93 1.85 -20.13
CA TYR A 189 -0.69 0.42 -19.93
C TYR A 189 0.36 -0.13 -20.90
N THR A 190 0.21 0.15 -22.20
CA THR A 190 1.14 -0.36 -23.23
C THR A 190 2.54 0.23 -23.05
N GLU A 191 2.61 1.55 -22.84
CA GLU A 191 3.87 2.28 -22.64
C GLU A 191 4.69 1.71 -21.47
N TYR A 192 4.07 1.56 -20.30
CA TYR A 192 4.74 1.08 -19.09
C TYR A 192 4.99 -0.44 -19.12
N LEU A 193 4.13 -1.22 -19.77
CA LEU A 193 4.37 -2.64 -19.99
C LEU A 193 5.63 -2.86 -20.84
N ASP A 194 5.84 -2.05 -21.87
CA ASP A 194 7.02 -2.18 -22.74
C ASP A 194 8.30 -1.77 -22.01
N GLN A 195 8.26 -0.71 -21.20
CA GLN A 195 9.38 -0.34 -20.32
C GLN A 195 9.73 -1.46 -19.33
N LEU A 196 8.71 -2.07 -18.71
CA LEU A 196 8.89 -3.18 -17.79
C LEU A 196 9.52 -4.40 -18.46
N LYS A 197 9.09 -4.75 -19.68
CA LYS A 197 9.71 -5.84 -20.48
C LYS A 197 11.17 -5.54 -20.76
N PHE A 198 11.49 -4.32 -21.19
CA PHE A 198 12.85 -3.90 -21.48
C PHE A 198 13.79 -4.05 -20.26
N LEU A 199 13.33 -3.67 -19.06
CA LEU A 199 14.08 -3.85 -17.82
C LEU A 199 14.32 -5.32 -17.48
N LYS A 200 13.30 -6.17 -17.64
CA LYS A 200 13.42 -7.63 -17.43
C LYS A 200 14.40 -8.29 -18.39
N GLU A 201 14.39 -7.90 -19.66
CA GLU A 201 15.34 -8.39 -20.67
C GLU A 201 16.77 -7.96 -20.37
N ARG A 202 16.98 -6.73 -19.88
CA ARG A 202 18.28 -6.27 -19.43
C ARG A 202 18.77 -7.08 -18.21
N ALA A 203 17.93 -7.24 -17.20
CA ALA A 203 18.28 -8.04 -16.01
C ALA A 203 18.57 -9.51 -16.34
N GLY A 204 17.90 -10.08 -17.34
CA GLY A 204 18.18 -11.43 -17.84
C GLY A 204 19.54 -11.58 -18.54
N ARG A 205 20.02 -10.53 -19.21
CA ARG A 205 21.33 -10.52 -19.91
C ARG A 205 22.51 -10.36 -18.95
N ASP A 206 22.31 -9.69 -17.83
CA ASP A 206 23.38 -9.44 -16.83
C ASP A 206 23.56 -10.61 -15.85
N LYS A 207 22.78 -11.70 -15.95
CA LYS A 207 23.02 -12.92 -15.16
C LYS A 207 24.31 -13.59 -15.64
N PRO A 208 25.33 -13.78 -14.79
CA PRO A 208 26.55 -14.46 -15.19
C PRO A 208 26.21 -15.88 -15.62
N LEU A 209 26.69 -16.27 -16.80
CA LEU A 209 26.74 -17.66 -17.22
C LEU A 209 27.56 -18.41 -16.17
N LEU A 210 26.88 -19.12 -15.27
CA LEU A 210 27.51 -20.13 -14.43
C LEU A 210 28.06 -21.18 -15.39
N MET A 211 29.37 -21.12 -15.65
CA MET A 211 30.10 -22.22 -16.25
C MET A 211 30.06 -23.39 -15.26
N GLU A 212 29.55 -24.53 -15.76
CA GLU A 212 29.60 -25.84 -15.11
C GLU A 212 31.03 -26.25 -14.71
#